data_AF-F8S906-F1
#
_entry.id   AF-F8S906-F1
#
_cell.length_a   1.000
_cell.length_b   1.000
_cell.length_c   1.000
_cell.angle_alpha   90.00
_cell.angle_beta   90.00
_cell.angle_gamma   90.00
#
_symmetry.space_group_name_H-M   'P 1'
#
loop_
_entity.id
_entity.type
_entity.pdbx_description
1 polymer ?
#
loop_
_entity_poly.entity_id
_entity_poly.type
_entity_poly.pdbx_seq_one_letter_code
_entity_poly.pdbx_strand_id
1 'polypeptide(L)'
;GHQGYEYVDLGRFWQIFLFAGLLIWLHLMGRALWPALQRRGESRQLLVLFFVSAAAIALFYGAGLMWGQHTNLAIAEYWRWWVVHLWVEGFFEVFATVVIAFLFTRMGLLRTASATVAVLFSTVIFLAGGIVGTFHHLYFTGTPTAILAFGSVFSALEVVPLVLIGFEGYENFTLTRAQPWVAAYRWPIYFFVAVAFWNLVGAGLFGFLINP
;
A
#
# COMPACT_ATOMS: atom_id res chain seq x y z
N GLY A 1 4.00 -7.28 -27.69
CA GLY A 1 2.81 -6.50 -28.09
C GLY A 1 2.47 -5.50 -27.02
N HIS A 2 1.65 -4.50 -27.34
CA HIS A 2 1.26 -3.38 -26.48
C HIS A 2 -0.25 -3.49 -26.17
N GLN A 3 -0.67 -3.32 -24.91
CA GLN A 3 -2.10 -3.41 -24.54
C GLN A 3 -2.91 -2.15 -24.85
N GLY A 4 -2.26 -0.98 -24.86
CA GLY A 4 -2.91 0.29 -25.18
C GLY A 4 -3.65 0.94 -24.01
N TYR A 5 -3.32 0.53 -22.77
CA TYR A 5 -3.88 1.07 -21.54
C TYR A 5 -2.74 1.57 -20.67
N GLU A 6 -2.75 2.87 -20.38
CA GLU A 6 -1.73 3.52 -19.55
C GLU A 6 -1.51 2.77 -18.24
N TYR A 7 -0.24 2.65 -17.83
CA TYR A 7 0.25 1.93 -16.66
C TYR A 7 0.20 0.40 -16.75
N VAL A 8 -0.52 -0.17 -17.72
CA VAL A 8 -0.63 -1.62 -17.98
C VAL A 8 -0.41 -1.95 -19.46
N ASP A 9 0.50 -1.22 -20.10
CA ASP A 9 0.84 -1.34 -21.53
C ASP A 9 1.49 -2.67 -21.91
N LEU A 10 2.05 -3.35 -20.91
CA LEU A 10 2.77 -4.60 -21.03
C LEU A 10 1.91 -5.70 -21.66
N GLY A 11 2.29 -6.24 -22.82
CA GLY A 11 1.52 -7.31 -23.48
C GLY A 11 1.20 -8.50 -22.56
N ARG A 12 0.03 -9.13 -22.77
CA ARG A 12 -0.55 -10.15 -21.87
C ARG A 12 0.42 -11.26 -21.43
N PHE A 13 1.25 -11.76 -22.35
CA PHE A 13 2.28 -12.77 -22.04
C PHE A 13 3.24 -12.30 -20.93
N TRP A 14 3.78 -11.09 -21.06
CA TRP A 14 4.71 -10.52 -20.09
C TRP A 14 4.02 -10.20 -18.77
N GLN A 15 2.74 -9.83 -18.82
CA GLN A 15 1.95 -9.60 -17.62
C GLN A 15 1.74 -10.88 -16.80
N ILE A 16 1.43 -12.00 -17.48
CA ILE A 16 1.35 -13.32 -16.85
C ILE A 16 2.71 -13.72 -16.28
N PHE A 17 3.80 -13.45 -17.01
CA PHE A 17 5.15 -13.74 -16.54
C PHE A 17 5.51 -12.95 -15.27
N LEU A 18 5.17 -11.65 -15.21
CA LEU A 18 5.33 -10.84 -14.00
C LEU A 18 4.50 -11.39 -12.84
N PHE A 19 3.24 -11.77 -13.08
CA PHE A 19 2.40 -12.37 -12.05
C PHE A 19 2.98 -13.68 -11.51
N ALA A 20 3.51 -14.54 -12.39
CA ALA A 20 4.22 -15.75 -11.97
C ALA A 20 5.46 -15.41 -11.12
N GLY A 21 6.23 -14.38 -11.50
CA GLY A 21 7.35 -13.87 -10.71
C GLY A 21 6.93 -13.42 -9.30
N LEU A 22 5.80 -12.71 -9.18
CA LEU A 22 5.24 -12.31 -7.89
C LEU A 22 4.82 -13.51 -7.03
N LEU A 23 4.24 -14.56 -7.64
CA LEU A 23 3.88 -15.79 -6.92
C LEU A 23 5.12 -16.56 -6.44
N ILE A 24 6.18 -16.61 -7.25
CA ILE A 24 7.47 -17.19 -6.86
C ILE A 24 8.06 -16.39 -5.70
N TRP A 25 8.06 -15.05 -5.79
CA TRP A 25 8.52 -14.18 -4.72
C TRP A 25 7.73 -14.40 -3.42
N LEU A 26 6.39 -14.47 -3.48
CA LEU A 26 5.55 -14.75 -2.32
C LEU A 26 5.88 -16.11 -1.71
N HIS A 27 6.09 -17.13 -2.53
CA HIS A 27 6.49 -18.46 -2.07
C HIS A 27 7.83 -18.41 -1.31
N LEU A 28 8.82 -17.68 -1.83
CA LEU A 28 10.12 -17.49 -1.17
C LEU A 28 9.97 -16.74 0.17
N MET A 29 9.15 -15.67 0.19
CA MET A 29 8.83 -14.95 1.43
C MET A 29 8.18 -15.88 2.45
N GLY A 30 7.16 -16.64 2.05
CA GLY A 30 6.48 -17.60 2.92
C GLY A 30 7.43 -18.64 3.49
N ARG A 31 8.30 -19.21 2.67
CA ARG A 31 9.32 -20.18 3.11
C ARG A 31 10.28 -19.60 4.13
N ALA A 32 10.76 -18.37 3.93
CA ALA A 32 11.69 -17.72 4.85
C ALA A 32 11.03 -17.35 6.19
N LEU A 33 9.76 -16.94 6.16
CA LEU A 33 9.02 -16.51 7.36
C LEU A 33 8.39 -17.67 8.14
N TRP A 34 8.19 -18.83 7.50
CA TRP A 34 7.50 -19.98 8.08
C TRP A 34 8.01 -20.37 9.48
N PRO A 35 9.33 -20.53 9.72
CA PRO A 35 9.82 -20.92 11.04
C PRO A 35 9.52 -19.89 12.13
N ALA A 36 9.50 -18.60 11.76
CA ALA A 36 9.20 -17.51 12.68
C ALA A 36 7.70 -17.39 12.97
N LEU A 37 6.83 -17.68 11.99
CA LEU A 37 5.37 -17.69 12.14
C LEU A 37 4.86 -18.83 13.05
N GLN A 38 5.61 -19.94 13.12
CA GLN A 38 5.31 -21.06 14.02
C GLN A 38 5.58 -20.75 15.50
N ARG A 39 6.45 -19.78 15.80
CA ARG A 39 6.76 -19.38 17.18
C ARG A 39 5.61 -18.54 17.74
N ARG A 40 5.10 -18.90 18.92
CA ARG A 40 4.11 -18.09 19.65
C ARG A 40 4.85 -17.03 20.47
N GLY A 41 4.64 -15.75 20.15
CA GLY A 41 5.24 -14.62 20.87
C GLY A 41 4.61 -13.29 20.43
N GLU A 42 4.94 -12.20 21.14
CA GLU A 42 4.34 -10.88 20.91
C GLU A 42 4.57 -10.34 19.49
N SER A 43 5.72 -10.64 18.87
CA SER A 43 6.01 -10.19 17.51
C SER A 43 5.26 -10.94 16.41
N ARG A 44 4.49 -11.99 16.76
CA ARG A 44 3.81 -12.84 15.77
C ARG A 44 2.74 -12.07 15.00
N GLN A 45 2.00 -11.18 15.65
CA GLN A 45 0.94 -10.40 15.01
C GLN A 45 1.51 -9.49 13.91
N LEU A 46 2.55 -8.72 14.24
CA LEU A 46 3.25 -7.87 13.26
C LEU A 46 3.85 -8.69 12.10
N LEU A 47 4.39 -9.88 12.40
CA LEU A 47 4.92 -10.79 11.38
C LEU A 47 3.83 -11.38 10.47
N VAL A 48 2.65 -11.68 11.02
CA VAL A 48 1.48 -12.12 10.24
C VAL A 48 1.01 -10.99 9.33
N LEU A 49 0.91 -9.75 9.84
CA LEU A 49 0.56 -8.59 9.02
C LEU A 49 1.55 -8.38 7.88
N PHE A 50 2.85 -8.56 8.14
CA PHE A 50 3.89 -8.48 7.11
C PHE A 50 3.65 -9.51 6.01
N PHE A 51 3.36 -10.75 6.39
CA PHE A 51 3.12 -11.80 5.40
C PHE A 51 1.81 -11.58 4.63
N VAL A 52 0.75 -11.12 5.29
CA VAL A 52 -0.53 -10.81 4.66
C VAL A 52 -0.40 -9.66 3.66
N SER A 53 0.32 -8.59 4.01
CA SER A 53 0.55 -7.47 3.08
C SER A 53 1.43 -7.87 1.90
N ALA A 54 2.45 -8.71 2.11
CA ALA A 54 3.23 -9.31 1.03
C ALA A 54 2.36 -10.17 0.10
N ALA A 55 1.46 -10.99 0.67
CA ALA A 55 0.53 -11.79 -0.10
C ALA A 55 -0.44 -10.91 -0.91
N ALA A 56 -0.92 -9.79 -0.34
CA ALA A 56 -1.77 -8.84 -1.04
C ALA A 56 -1.06 -8.26 -2.29
N ILE A 57 0.21 -7.84 -2.16
CA ILE A 57 1.00 -7.40 -3.32
C ILE A 57 1.05 -8.49 -4.39
N ALA A 58 1.39 -9.73 -4.04
CA ALA A 58 1.53 -10.74 -5.08
C ALA A 58 0.20 -11.09 -5.75
N LEU A 59 -0.88 -11.23 -4.98
CA LEU A 59 -2.15 -11.76 -5.47
C LEU A 59 -2.99 -10.71 -6.19
N PHE A 60 -3.05 -9.46 -5.71
CA PHE A 60 -3.93 -8.45 -6.29
C PHE A 60 -3.46 -7.91 -7.63
N TYR A 61 -2.19 -8.12 -8.00
CA TYR A 61 -1.75 -7.93 -9.39
C TYR A 61 -2.55 -8.79 -10.38
N GLY A 62 -3.12 -9.92 -9.92
CA GLY A 62 -4.00 -10.78 -10.71
C GLY A 62 -5.26 -10.08 -11.25
N ALA A 63 -5.72 -8.99 -10.63
CA ALA A 63 -6.80 -8.15 -11.17
C ALA A 63 -6.46 -7.62 -12.57
N GLY A 64 -5.16 -7.45 -12.84
CA GLY A 64 -4.60 -7.10 -14.14
C GLY A 64 -4.95 -8.05 -15.28
N LEU A 65 -5.40 -9.27 -14.97
CA LEU A 65 -5.69 -10.33 -15.94
C LEU A 65 -7.17 -10.44 -16.29
N MET A 66 -8.02 -9.58 -15.72
CA MET A 66 -9.48 -9.71 -15.78
C MET A 66 -10.14 -9.08 -17.01
N TRP A 67 -9.38 -8.45 -17.91
CA TRP A 67 -9.89 -7.91 -19.18
C TRP A 67 -9.22 -8.56 -20.40
N GLY A 68 -9.84 -8.43 -21.56
CA GLY A 68 -9.32 -8.85 -22.85
C GLY A 68 -9.47 -7.75 -23.90
N GLN A 69 -9.10 -8.06 -25.15
CA GLN A 69 -9.14 -7.10 -26.26
C GLN A 69 -10.55 -6.58 -26.58
N HIS A 70 -11.60 -7.38 -26.31
CA HIS A 70 -12.98 -7.05 -26.63
C HIS A 70 -13.83 -6.72 -25.40
N THR A 71 -13.21 -6.51 -24.24
CA THR A 71 -13.91 -6.12 -23.03
C THR A 71 -14.47 -4.70 -23.18
N ASN A 72 -15.69 -4.46 -22.68
CA ASN A 72 -16.26 -3.12 -22.64
C ASN A 72 -15.31 -2.17 -21.88
N LEU A 73 -15.12 -0.96 -22.40
CA LEU A 73 -14.14 -0.01 -21.86
C LEU A 73 -14.38 0.30 -20.38
N ALA A 74 -15.62 0.49 -19.95
CA ALA A 74 -15.94 0.77 -18.53
C ALA A 74 -15.54 -0.40 -17.61
N ILE A 75 -15.66 -1.64 -18.09
CA ILE A 75 -15.23 -2.84 -17.36
C ILE A 75 -13.70 -2.96 -17.35
N ALA A 76 -13.04 -2.63 -18.47
CA ALA A 76 -11.58 -2.61 -18.54
C ALA A 76 -10.98 -1.55 -17.59
N GLU A 77 -11.56 -0.34 -17.58
CA GLU A 77 -11.18 0.74 -16.65
C GLU A 77 -11.36 0.31 -15.19
N TYR A 78 -12.49 -0.31 -14.85
CA TYR A 78 -12.72 -0.85 -13.50
C TYR A 78 -11.56 -1.75 -13.04
N TRP A 79 -11.18 -2.76 -13.83
CA TRP A 79 -10.09 -3.66 -13.46
C TRP A 79 -8.69 -3.01 -13.55
N ARG A 80 -8.51 -2.03 -14.44
CA ARG A 80 -7.26 -1.28 -14.54
C ARG A 80 -6.97 -0.54 -13.25
N TRP A 81 -7.98 0.12 -12.66
CA TRP A 81 -7.82 0.86 -11.40
C TRP A 81 -7.64 -0.03 -10.18
N TRP A 82 -8.03 -1.31 -10.22
CA TRP A 82 -7.58 -2.28 -9.21
C TRP A 82 -6.06 -2.48 -9.20
N VAL A 83 -5.40 -2.34 -10.36
CA VAL A 83 -3.94 -2.42 -10.43
C VAL A 83 -3.30 -1.07 -10.14
N VAL A 84 -3.80 0.02 -10.73
CA VAL A 84 -3.15 1.32 -10.61
C VAL A 84 -3.41 1.97 -9.25
N HIS A 85 -4.65 1.99 -8.78
CA HIS A 85 -5.00 2.55 -7.47
C HIS A 85 -4.75 1.51 -6.39
N LEU A 86 -5.53 0.43 -6.40
CA LEU A 86 -5.59 -0.43 -5.21
C LEU A 86 -4.30 -1.24 -4.99
N TRP A 87 -3.69 -1.73 -6.07
CA TRP A 87 -2.44 -2.49 -5.96
C TRP A 87 -1.23 -1.61 -5.66
N VAL A 88 -1.01 -0.51 -6.39
CA VAL A 88 0.14 0.39 -6.16
C VAL A 88 -0.06 1.24 -4.91
N GLU A 89 -1.17 1.96 -4.77
CA GLU A 89 -1.40 2.87 -3.66
C GLU A 89 -1.76 2.09 -2.39
N GLY A 90 -2.84 1.32 -2.41
CA GLY A 90 -3.36 0.64 -1.22
C GLY A 90 -2.41 -0.41 -0.65
N PHE A 91 -2.05 -1.45 -1.41
CA PHE A 91 -1.31 -2.59 -0.85
C PHE A 91 0.18 -2.32 -0.62
N PHE A 92 0.86 -1.54 -1.45
CA PHE A 92 2.25 -1.18 -1.16
C PHE A 92 2.36 -0.24 0.04
N GLU A 93 1.41 0.68 0.26
CA GLU A 93 1.44 1.54 1.44
C GLU A 93 1.29 0.74 2.73
N VAL A 94 0.34 -0.20 2.76
CA VAL A 94 0.18 -1.13 3.90
C VAL A 94 1.46 -1.96 4.08
N PHE A 95 2.03 -2.50 3.01
CA PHE A 95 3.27 -3.28 3.09
C PHE A 95 4.44 -2.45 3.62
N ALA A 96 4.67 -1.25 3.08
CA ALA A 96 5.73 -0.35 3.51
C ALA A 96 5.59 0.03 4.98
N THR A 97 4.37 0.39 5.41
CA THR A 97 4.05 0.72 6.81
C THR A 97 4.38 -0.44 7.74
N VAL A 98 3.98 -1.67 7.38
CA VAL A 98 4.27 -2.86 8.18
C VAL A 98 5.78 -3.17 8.21
N VAL A 99 6.50 -3.03 7.09
CA VAL A 99 7.95 -3.27 6.99
C VAL A 99 8.70 -2.28 7.87
N ILE A 100 8.38 -0.99 7.80
CA ILE A 100 9.04 0.06 8.59
C ILE A 100 8.81 -0.19 10.09
N ALA A 101 7.56 -0.43 10.50
CA ALA A 101 7.23 -0.77 11.87
C ALA A 101 7.97 -2.04 12.36
N PHE A 102 8.06 -3.07 11.51
CA PHE A 102 8.81 -4.27 11.81
C PHE A 102 10.31 -3.98 12.01
N LEU A 103 10.94 -3.20 11.11
CA LEU A 103 12.35 -2.85 11.25
C LEU A 103 12.61 -2.03 12.51
N PHE A 104 11.74 -1.07 12.84
CA PHE A 104 11.92 -0.20 13.99
C PHE A 104 11.71 -0.93 15.31
N THR A 105 10.79 -1.89 15.37
CA THR A 105 10.67 -2.79 16.53
C THR A 105 11.89 -3.70 16.68
N ARG A 106 12.46 -4.22 15.58
CA ARG A 106 13.68 -5.04 15.61
C ARG A 106 14.93 -4.26 16.02
N MET A 107 14.97 -2.98 15.69
CA MET A 107 16.03 -2.07 16.10
C MET A 107 15.86 -1.53 17.53
N GLY A 108 14.77 -1.87 18.22
CA GLY A 108 14.48 -1.39 19.58
C GLY A 108 14.05 0.08 19.65
N LEU A 109 13.65 0.68 18.51
CA LEU A 109 13.17 2.05 18.43
C LEU A 109 11.68 2.18 18.78
N LEU A 110 10.90 1.11 18.54
CA LEU A 110 9.48 1.05 18.86
C LEU A 110 9.16 -0.17 19.72
N ARG A 111 8.16 -0.03 20.60
CA ARG A 111 7.59 -1.17 21.32
C ARG A 111 6.70 -1.97 20.38
N THR A 112 6.88 -3.30 20.37
CA THR A 112 6.12 -4.23 19.50
C THR A 112 4.61 -4.05 19.61
N ALA A 113 4.08 -3.90 20.83
CA ALA A 113 2.64 -3.72 21.05
C ALA A 113 2.11 -2.42 20.41
N SER A 114 2.78 -1.29 20.65
CA SER A 114 2.39 0.01 20.08
C SER A 114 2.47 0.01 18.56
N ALA A 115 3.57 -0.51 18.00
CA ALA A 115 3.75 -0.62 16.56
C ALA A 115 2.68 -1.51 15.91
N THR A 116 2.32 -2.63 16.54
CA THR A 116 1.27 -3.53 16.03
C THR A 116 -0.08 -2.84 15.99
N VAL A 117 -0.46 -2.13 17.06
CA VAL A 117 -1.73 -1.39 17.13
C VAL A 117 -1.77 -0.27 16.10
N ALA A 118 -0.69 0.51 15.97
CA ALA A 118 -0.61 1.60 15.00
C ALA A 118 -0.74 1.08 13.56
N VAL A 119 0.01 0.03 13.20
CA VAL A 119 -0.05 -0.58 11.87
C VAL A 119 -1.45 -1.14 11.58
N LEU A 120 -2.08 -1.82 12.54
CA LEU A 120 -3.45 -2.33 12.36
C LEU A 120 -4.44 -1.19 12.14
N PHE A 121 -4.36 -0.14 12.95
CA PHE A 121 -5.24 1.01 12.85
C PHE A 121 -5.08 1.72 11.51
N SER A 122 -3.84 2.02 11.11
CA SER A 122 -3.54 2.62 9.81
C SER A 122 -4.03 1.72 8.67
N THR A 123 -3.77 0.42 8.73
CA THR A 123 -4.24 -0.55 7.72
C THR A 123 -5.76 -0.52 7.58
N VAL A 124 -6.51 -0.48 8.68
CA VAL A 124 -7.98 -0.44 8.64
C VAL A 124 -8.47 0.83 7.96
N ILE A 125 -7.92 2.00 8.31
CA ILE A 125 -8.37 3.27 7.72
C ILE A 125 -7.96 3.35 6.25
N PHE A 126 -6.71 3.00 5.92
CA PHE A 126 -6.23 2.98 4.54
C PHE A 126 -7.07 2.08 3.65
N LEU A 127 -7.35 0.85 4.08
CA LEU A 127 -8.14 -0.08 3.26
C LEU A 127 -9.63 0.32 3.22
N ALA A 128 -10.18 0.86 4.30
CA ALA A 128 -11.56 1.33 4.31
C ALA A 128 -11.77 2.48 3.32
N GLY A 129 -10.85 3.45 3.30
CA GLY A 129 -10.83 4.52 2.30
C GLY A 129 -10.49 4.01 0.90
N GLY A 130 -9.30 3.45 0.71
CA GLY A 130 -8.72 3.12 -0.60
C GLY A 130 -9.48 2.08 -1.42
N ILE A 131 -10.06 1.05 -0.79
CA ILE A 131 -10.80 0.01 -1.55
C ILE A 131 -12.02 0.62 -2.25
N VAL A 132 -12.82 1.41 -1.54
CA VAL A 132 -14.02 2.03 -2.11
C VAL A 132 -13.67 3.33 -2.83
N GLY A 133 -12.69 4.06 -2.33
CA GLY A 133 -12.16 5.31 -2.88
C GLY A 133 -11.55 5.15 -4.27
N THR A 134 -11.12 3.93 -4.65
CA THR A 134 -10.74 3.56 -6.04
C THR A 134 -11.78 4.06 -7.08
N PHE A 135 -13.06 4.18 -6.70
CA PHE A 135 -14.12 4.68 -7.56
C PHE A 135 -13.97 6.15 -7.99
N HIS A 136 -13.11 6.95 -7.35
CA HIS A 136 -12.85 8.31 -7.81
C HIS A 136 -12.19 8.39 -9.21
N HIS A 137 -11.60 7.29 -9.66
CA HIS A 137 -11.09 7.17 -11.03
C HIS A 137 -12.17 6.83 -12.05
N LEU A 138 -13.34 6.40 -11.59
CA LEU A 138 -14.40 5.89 -12.44
C LEU A 138 -15.51 6.91 -12.70
N TYR A 139 -15.49 8.07 -12.04
CA TYR A 139 -16.54 9.10 -12.10
C TYR A 139 -17.10 9.35 -13.50
N PHE A 140 -16.21 9.42 -14.50
CA PHE A 140 -16.56 9.81 -15.87
C PHE A 140 -16.26 8.70 -16.90
N THR A 141 -16.19 7.44 -16.46
CA THR A 141 -15.84 6.28 -17.31
C THR A 141 -17.06 5.46 -17.77
N GLY A 142 -18.27 6.01 -17.62
CA GLY A 142 -19.53 5.33 -17.98
C GLY A 142 -20.17 4.53 -16.85
N THR A 143 -19.84 4.84 -15.59
CA THR A 143 -20.43 4.18 -14.42
C THR A 143 -21.68 4.88 -13.88
N PRO A 144 -22.55 4.19 -13.12
CA PRO A 144 -23.72 4.80 -12.48
C PRO A 144 -23.36 5.87 -11.45
N THR A 145 -24.29 6.80 -11.18
CA THR A 145 -24.12 7.90 -10.20
C THR A 145 -23.74 7.43 -8.79
N ALA A 146 -24.13 6.22 -8.39
CA ALA A 146 -23.73 5.64 -7.11
C ALA A 146 -22.20 5.53 -6.95
N ILE A 147 -21.47 5.23 -8.05
CA ILE A 147 -20.01 5.15 -8.04
C ILE A 147 -19.38 6.51 -7.76
N LEU A 148 -19.97 7.59 -8.28
CA LEU A 148 -19.54 8.95 -7.98
C LEU A 148 -19.73 9.28 -6.49
N ALA A 149 -20.89 8.95 -5.93
CA ALA A 149 -21.17 9.19 -4.50
C ALA A 149 -20.24 8.39 -3.57
N PHE A 150 -19.98 7.12 -3.88
CA PHE A 150 -19.07 6.30 -3.08
C PHE A 150 -17.61 6.71 -3.24
N GLY A 151 -17.17 6.96 -4.48
CA GLY A 151 -15.81 7.41 -4.75
C GLY A 151 -15.48 8.68 -3.99
N SER A 152 -16.34 9.71 -4.05
CA SER A 152 -16.04 11.00 -3.41
C SER A 152 -15.98 10.93 -1.89
N VAL A 153 -16.90 10.19 -1.28
CA VAL A 153 -16.94 10.04 0.19
C VAL A 153 -15.74 9.23 0.68
N PHE A 154 -15.42 8.11 0.04
CA PHE A 154 -14.39 7.21 0.55
C PHE A 154 -12.98 7.66 0.20
N SER A 155 -12.75 8.26 -0.97
CA SER A 155 -11.44 8.84 -1.30
C SER A 155 -11.11 10.06 -0.43
N ALA A 156 -12.12 10.81 0.03
CA ALA A 156 -11.91 11.88 1.01
C ALA A 156 -11.40 11.34 2.36
N LEU A 157 -11.80 10.12 2.75
CA LEU A 157 -11.30 9.47 3.97
C LEU A 157 -9.83 9.06 3.85
N GLU A 158 -9.30 8.90 2.63
CA GLU A 158 -7.89 8.54 2.40
C GLU A 158 -6.93 9.66 2.85
N VAL A 159 -7.40 10.91 3.00
CA VAL A 159 -6.59 12.01 3.55
C VAL A 159 -6.35 11.85 5.05
N VAL A 160 -7.24 11.17 5.79
CA VAL A 160 -7.15 11.06 7.26
C VAL A 160 -5.87 10.33 7.70
N PRO A 161 -5.50 9.15 7.16
CA PRO A 161 -4.21 8.52 7.43
C PRO A 161 -3.00 9.36 7.05
N LEU A 162 -3.07 10.14 5.97
CA LEU A 162 -1.93 10.93 5.48
C LEU A 162 -1.52 12.02 6.46
N VAL A 163 -2.50 12.62 7.15
CA VAL A 163 -2.25 13.56 8.24
C VAL A 163 -1.57 12.87 9.43
N LEU A 164 -1.96 11.63 9.75
CA LEU A 164 -1.36 10.84 10.83
C LEU A 164 0.08 10.43 10.52
N ILE A 165 0.39 10.10 9.27
CA ILE A 165 1.77 9.80 8.81
C ILE A 165 2.70 11.01 8.99
N GLY A 166 2.19 12.24 8.87
CA GLY A 166 2.98 13.45 9.16
C GLY A 166 3.49 13.49 10.60
N PHE A 167 2.68 13.06 11.57
CA PHE A 167 3.08 12.94 12.97
C PHE A 167 4.08 11.80 13.18
N GLU A 168 3.89 10.66 12.51
CA GLU A 168 4.86 9.56 12.54
C GLU A 168 6.22 9.99 11.98
N GLY A 169 6.26 10.79 10.91
CA GLY A 169 7.49 11.35 10.36
C GLY A 169 8.25 12.22 11.38
N TYR A 170 7.54 13.03 12.16
CA TYR A 170 8.12 13.83 13.23
C TYR A 170 8.65 12.97 14.39
N GLU A 171 7.89 11.98 14.84
CA GLU A 171 8.35 11.02 15.85
C GLU A 171 9.58 10.25 15.38
N ASN A 172 9.57 9.75 14.15
CA ASN A 172 10.71 9.05 13.54
C ASN A 172 11.95 9.96 13.46
N PHE A 173 11.77 11.24 13.16
CA PHE A 173 12.87 12.20 13.18
C PHE A 173 13.40 12.44 14.59
N THR A 174 12.56 12.54 15.61
CA THR A 174 13.04 12.70 17.00
C THR A 174 13.75 11.45 17.51
N LEU A 175 13.34 10.25 17.07
CA LEU A 175 14.03 8.98 17.34
C LEU A 175 15.48 8.94 16.79
N THR A 176 15.81 9.72 15.75
CA THR A 176 17.21 9.83 15.26
C THR A 176 18.18 10.38 16.30
N ARG A 177 17.67 11.09 17.31
CA ARG A 177 18.44 11.68 18.40
C ARG A 177 18.50 10.78 19.64
N ALA A 178 17.79 9.65 19.65
CA ALA A 178 17.60 8.83 20.83
C ALA A 178 18.81 7.94 21.16
N GLN A 179 19.58 7.51 20.15
CA GLN A 179 20.70 6.58 20.34
C GLN A 179 21.88 6.91 19.42
N PRO A 180 23.14 6.91 19.90
CA PRO A 180 24.32 7.26 19.09
C PRO A 180 24.50 6.39 17.85
N TRP A 181 24.11 5.11 17.91
CA TRP A 181 24.24 4.19 16.78
C TRP A 181 23.23 4.49 15.65
N VAL A 182 22.13 5.19 15.93
CA VAL A 182 21.12 5.56 14.93
C VAL A 182 21.67 6.56 13.91
N ALA A 183 22.75 7.29 14.25
CA ALA A 183 23.46 8.15 13.31
C ALA A 183 23.95 7.40 12.07
N ALA A 184 24.24 6.10 12.17
CA ALA A 184 24.61 5.25 11.04
C ALA A 184 23.45 5.07 10.02
N TYR A 185 22.20 5.20 10.48
CA TYR A 185 20.98 5.04 9.67
C TYR A 185 20.33 6.39 9.31
N ARG A 186 21.07 7.50 9.43
CA ARG A 186 20.54 8.86 9.17
C ARG A 186 19.84 9.00 7.82
N TRP A 187 20.41 8.42 6.77
CA TRP A 187 19.90 8.57 5.41
C TRP A 187 18.59 7.80 5.19
N PRO A 188 18.50 6.48 5.49
CA PRO A 188 17.22 5.77 5.49
C PRO A 188 16.12 6.52 6.25
N ILE A 189 16.43 7.06 7.43
CA ILE A 189 15.42 7.76 8.23
C ILE A 189 15.01 9.07 7.57
N TYR A 190 15.93 9.83 6.98
CA TYR A 190 15.58 11.03 6.19
C TYR A 190 14.72 10.71 4.97
N PHE A 191 14.94 9.58 4.30
CA PHE A 191 14.03 9.14 3.24
C PHE A 191 12.63 8.83 3.79
N PHE A 192 12.50 8.17 4.94
CA PHE A 192 11.19 7.95 5.56
C PHE A 192 10.49 9.26 5.95
N VAL A 193 11.22 10.25 6.46
CA VAL A 193 10.69 11.59 6.72
C VAL A 193 10.23 12.27 5.42
N ALA A 194 11.01 12.15 4.35
CA ALA A 194 10.65 12.70 3.04
C ALA A 194 9.42 11.99 2.43
N VAL A 195 9.30 10.67 2.58
CA VAL A 195 8.10 9.92 2.19
C VAL A 195 6.90 10.44 2.95
N ALA A 196 6.97 10.58 4.28
CA ALA A 196 5.87 11.12 5.08
C ALA A 196 5.45 12.53 4.63
N PHE A 197 6.42 13.41 4.36
CA PHE A 197 6.17 14.75 3.83
C PHE A 197 5.45 14.71 2.48
N TRP A 198 5.97 13.94 1.52
CA TRP A 198 5.37 13.86 0.19
C TRP A 198 4.04 13.11 0.16
N ASN A 199 3.80 12.22 1.12
CA ASN A 199 2.49 11.59 1.26
C ASN A 199 1.44 12.63 1.68
N LEU A 200 1.78 13.50 2.64
CA LEU A 200 0.89 14.60 3.05
C LEU A 200 0.69 15.65 1.95
N VAL A 201 1.77 16.10 1.30
CA VAL A 201 1.70 17.21 0.33
C VAL A 201 1.29 16.74 -1.07
N GLY A 202 1.89 15.66 -1.54
CA GLY A 202 1.61 15.09 -2.86
C GLY A 202 0.23 14.43 -2.89
N ALA A 203 0.08 13.32 -2.17
CA ALA A 203 -1.18 12.58 -2.17
C ALA A 203 -2.29 13.33 -1.42
N GLY A 204 -2.01 13.85 -0.22
CA GLY A 204 -3.00 14.55 0.59
C GLY A 204 -3.47 15.87 -0.02
N LEU A 205 -2.59 16.87 -0.13
CA LEU A 205 -2.98 18.20 -0.59
C LEU A 205 -3.30 18.23 -2.09
N PHE A 206 -2.37 17.80 -2.95
CA PHE A 206 -2.57 17.88 -4.40
C PHE A 206 -3.54 16.82 -4.91
N GLY A 207 -3.55 15.62 -4.33
CA GLY A 207 -4.56 14.62 -4.66
C GLY A 207 -5.97 15.08 -4.29
N PHE A 208 -6.16 15.64 -3.09
CA PHE A 208 -7.49 16.13 -2.68
C PHE A 208 -7.96 17.34 -3.51
N LEU A 209 -7.05 18.18 -4.00
CA LEU A 209 -7.37 19.30 -4.89
C LEU A 209 -8.14 18.86 -6.15
N ILE A 210 -7.87 17.65 -6.65
CA ILE A 210 -8.49 17.10 -7.87
C ILE A 210 -9.53 16.00 -7.57
N ASN A 211 -9.84 15.75 -6.31
CA ASN A 211 -10.70 14.64 -5.87
C ASN A 211 -12.23 14.84 -5.91
N PRO A 212 -12.81 16.06 -5.81
CA PRO A 212 -14.18 16.24 -5.30
C PRO A 212 -15.27 15.48 -6.06
#